data_AF-A0A4Q3T0D0-F1
#
_entry.id   AF-A0A4Q3T0D0-F1
#
_cell.length_a   1.000
_cell.length_b   1.000
_cell.length_c   1.000
_cell.angle_alpha   90.00
_cell.angle_beta   90.00
_cell.angle_gamma   90.00
#
_symmetry.space_group_name_H-M   'P 1'
#
loop_
_entity.id
_entity.type
_entity.pdbx_description
1 polymer ?
#
loop_
_entity_poly.entity_id
_entity_poly.type
_entity_poly.pdbx_seq_one_letter_code
_entity_poly.pdbx_strand_id
1 'polypeptide(L)'
;MTDKINSNTITIGQLPVSISTSRIISDLNLQKLVCVPAIPDADPAFADEKLKNIFQYYSINPDEMEQEIHIYANELLNNDEVEKAWQVLLAVN
;
A
#
# COMPACT_ATOMS: atom_id res chain seq x y z
N MET A 1 -29.44 5.05 -22.23
CA MET A 1 -29.44 5.35 -20.79
C MET A 1 -28.16 4.75 -20.25
N THR A 2 -27.08 5.51 -20.31
CA THR A 2 -25.75 5.07 -19.87
C THR A 2 -25.71 5.19 -18.36
N ASP A 3 -25.76 4.06 -17.68
CA ASP A 3 -25.37 4.00 -16.27
C ASP A 3 -23.92 4.47 -16.21
N LYS A 4 -23.73 5.73 -15.80
CA LYS A 4 -22.46 6.19 -15.27
C LYS A 4 -22.21 5.32 -14.06
N ILE A 5 -21.43 4.26 -14.26
CA ILE A 5 -20.83 3.55 -13.15
C ILE A 5 -19.92 4.58 -12.51
N ASN A 6 -20.41 5.22 -11.45
CA ASN A 6 -19.59 5.94 -10.51
C ASN A 6 -18.71 4.88 -9.85
N SER A 7 -17.63 4.47 -10.53
CA SER A 7 -16.68 3.54 -9.95
C SER A 7 -15.94 4.32 -8.86
N ASN A 8 -16.47 4.23 -7.65
CA ASN A 8 -15.92 4.83 -6.43
C ASN A 8 -14.66 4.08 -5.94
N THR A 9 -14.05 3.30 -6.84
CA THR A 9 -12.97 2.34 -6.62
C THR A 9 -12.03 2.38 -7.83
N ILE A 10 -10.73 2.26 -7.59
CA ILE A 10 -9.75 1.98 -8.64
C ILE A 10 -9.74 0.48 -8.99
N THR A 11 -8.86 0.07 -9.90
CA THR A 11 -8.64 -1.33 -10.28
C THR A 11 -7.23 -1.77 -9.93
N ILE A 12 -6.99 -3.07 -9.78
CA ILE A 12 -5.67 -3.63 -9.44
C ILE A 12 -4.61 -3.22 -10.48
N GLY A 13 -5.00 -3.13 -11.75
CA GLY A 13 -4.11 -2.69 -12.83
C GLY A 13 -3.70 -1.22 -12.77
N GLN A 14 -4.31 -0.42 -11.90
CA GLN A 14 -3.91 0.96 -11.64
C GLN A 14 -2.91 1.08 -10.48
N LEU A 15 -2.77 0.04 -9.64
CA LEU A 15 -1.80 0.06 -8.54
C LEU A 15 -0.36 0.12 -9.09
N PRO A 16 0.58 0.72 -8.35
CA PRO A 16 2.01 0.59 -8.64
C PRO A 16 2.45 -0.87 -8.82
N VAL A 17 3.46 -1.10 -9.66
CA VAL A 17 3.88 -2.46 -10.06
C VAL A 17 4.34 -3.30 -8.87
N SER A 18 5.11 -2.72 -7.95
CA SER A 18 5.54 -3.38 -6.70
C SER A 18 4.36 -3.87 -5.87
N ILE A 19 3.28 -3.08 -5.79
CA ILE A 19 2.07 -3.41 -5.03
C ILE A 19 1.22 -4.45 -5.75
N SER A 20 0.89 -4.23 -7.03
CA SER A 20 0.02 -5.13 -7.81
C SER A 20 0.60 -6.53 -8.02
N THR A 21 1.92 -6.66 -8.02
CA THR A 21 2.62 -7.94 -8.21
C THR A 21 3.17 -8.53 -6.92
N SER A 22 2.87 -7.90 -5.78
CA SER A 22 3.35 -8.35 -4.47
C SER A 22 2.88 -9.77 -4.18
N ARG A 23 3.82 -10.63 -3.75
CA ARG A 23 3.52 -11.99 -3.25
C ARG A 23 3.24 -12.01 -1.74
N ILE A 24 3.34 -10.85 -1.08
CA ILE A 24 3.22 -10.70 0.38
C ILE A 24 1.83 -10.18 0.74
N ILE A 25 1.32 -9.20 -0.01
CA ILE A 25 -0.03 -8.67 0.20
C ILE A 25 -1.03 -9.71 -0.33
N SER A 26 -1.95 -10.15 0.53
CA SER A 26 -2.96 -11.14 0.12
C SER A 26 -3.94 -10.56 -0.92
N ASP A 27 -4.56 -11.42 -1.74
CA ASP A 27 -5.58 -11.01 -2.71
C ASP A 27 -6.71 -10.20 -2.05
N LEU A 28 -7.14 -10.60 -0.85
CA LEU A 28 -8.15 -9.86 -0.08
C LEU A 28 -7.68 -8.45 0.26
N ASN A 29 -6.42 -8.29 0.66
CA ASN A 29 -5.86 -6.99 1.04
C ASN A 29 -5.56 -6.12 -0.18
N LEU A 30 -5.18 -6.71 -1.32
CA LEU A 30 -5.14 -5.99 -2.60
C LEU A 30 -6.53 -5.45 -2.98
N GLN A 31 -7.58 -6.23 -2.75
CA GLN A 31 -8.95 -5.77 -2.96
C GLN A 31 -9.34 -4.62 -2.02
N LYS A 32 -8.89 -4.62 -0.76
CA LYS A 32 -9.07 -3.48 0.15
C LYS A 32 -8.39 -2.21 -0.37
N LEU A 33 -7.17 -2.33 -0.92
CA LEU A 33 -6.44 -1.18 -1.46
C LEU A 33 -7.17 -0.52 -2.63
N VAL A 34 -7.86 -1.29 -3.48
CA VAL A 34 -8.59 -0.73 -4.63
C VAL A 34 -9.98 -0.19 -4.30
N CYS A 35 -10.50 -0.45 -3.10
CA CYS A 35 -11.77 0.10 -2.61
C CYS A 35 -11.72 1.62 -2.32
N VAL A 36 -10.63 2.31 -2.69
CA VAL A 36 -10.49 3.76 -2.64
C VAL A 36 -10.82 4.40 -4.00
N PRO A 37 -11.35 5.64 -4.03
CA PRO A 37 -11.74 6.29 -5.28
C PRO A 37 -10.55 6.68 -6.18
N ALA A 38 -9.36 6.83 -5.60
CA ALA A 38 -8.10 7.12 -6.28
C ALA A 38 -6.93 6.67 -5.39
N ILE A 39 -5.76 6.43 -5.98
CA ILE A 39 -4.51 6.24 -5.22
C ILE A 39 -4.28 7.53 -4.41
N PRO A 40 -4.12 7.44 -3.07
CA PRO A 40 -3.85 8.62 -2.27
C PRO A 40 -2.46 9.18 -2.56
N ASP A 41 -2.28 10.48 -2.33
CA ASP A 41 -0.95 11.07 -2.35
C ASP A 41 -0.15 10.65 -1.10
N ALA A 42 1.16 10.53 -1.24
CA ALA A 42 2.05 10.38 -0.10
C ALA A 42 2.00 11.66 0.75
N ASP A 43 1.74 11.51 2.05
CA ASP A 43 1.72 12.60 3.02
C ASP A 43 3.14 12.77 3.62
N PRO A 44 3.84 13.88 3.34
CA PRO A 44 5.17 14.13 3.90
C PRO A 44 5.20 14.27 5.43
N ALA A 45 4.04 14.52 6.06
CA ALA A 45 3.90 14.60 7.51
C ALA A 45 3.59 13.24 8.15
N PHE A 46 3.36 12.19 7.36
CA PHE A 46 3.14 10.85 7.87
C PHE A 46 4.37 10.36 8.63
N ALA A 47 4.17 10.00 9.89
CA ALA A 47 5.21 9.49 10.77
C ALA A 47 4.74 8.19 11.40
N ASP A 48 5.48 7.11 11.12
CA ASP A 48 5.25 5.80 11.70
C ASP A 48 6.56 5.22 12.21
N GLU A 49 6.55 4.76 13.46
CA GLU A 49 7.76 4.26 14.13
C GLU A 49 8.27 2.95 13.51
N LYS A 50 7.35 2.06 13.11
CA LYS A 50 7.73 0.78 12.50
C LYS A 50 8.30 1.01 11.10
N LEU A 51 7.67 1.88 10.31
CA LEU A 51 8.20 2.27 9.00
C LEU A 51 9.59 2.90 9.12
N LYS A 52 9.78 3.83 10.07
CA LYS A 52 11.08 4.44 10.34
C LYS A 52 12.13 3.38 10.70
N ASN A 53 11.78 2.41 11.54
CA ASN A 53 12.66 1.32 11.91
C ASN A 53 13.01 0.43 10.70
N ILE A 54 12.05 0.14 9.82
CA ILE A 54 12.31 -0.61 8.59
C ILE A 54 13.37 0.10 7.73
N PHE A 55 13.21 1.40 7.47
CA PHE A 55 14.23 2.17 6.75
C PHE A 55 15.58 2.17 7.47
N GLN A 56 15.59 2.32 8.79
CA GLN A 56 16.82 2.34 9.57
C GLN A 56 17.60 1.02 9.49
N TYR A 57 16.93 -0.13 9.62
CA TYR A 57 17.60 -1.43 9.71
C TYR A 57 17.85 -2.09 8.35
N TYR A 58 17.00 -1.86 7.36
CA TYR A 58 17.04 -2.57 6.07
C TYR A 58 17.57 -1.72 4.91
N SER A 59 17.93 -0.44 5.13
CA SER A 59 18.44 0.46 4.07
C SER A 59 19.65 -0.07 3.27
N ILE A 60 20.43 -1.01 3.83
CA ILE A 60 21.57 -1.62 3.14
C ILE A 60 21.16 -2.68 2.09
N ASN A 61 19.93 -3.20 2.18
CA ASN A 61 19.38 -4.17 1.24
C ASN A 61 17.97 -3.75 0.81
N PRO A 62 17.85 -3.01 -0.32
CA PRO A 62 16.58 -2.48 -0.79
C PRO A 62 15.51 -3.55 -1.01
N ASP A 63 15.88 -4.74 -1.45
CA ASP A 63 14.94 -5.84 -1.69
C ASP A 63 14.32 -6.34 -0.37
N GLU A 64 15.11 -6.48 0.69
CA GLU A 64 14.61 -6.83 2.03
C GLU A 64 13.78 -5.69 2.64
N MET A 65 14.18 -4.44 2.42
CA MET A 65 13.44 -3.28 2.89
C MET A 65 12.04 -3.22 2.26
N GLU A 66 11.92 -3.42 0.95
CA GLU A 66 10.63 -3.47 0.27
C GLU A 66 9.77 -4.63 0.81
N GLN A 67 10.36 -5.82 1.04
CA GLN A 67 9.65 -6.94 1.64
C GLN A 67 9.06 -6.59 3.02
N GLU A 68 9.86 -5.98 3.90
CA GLU A 68 9.40 -5.58 5.25
C GLU A 68 8.32 -4.50 5.20
N ILE A 69 8.40 -3.56 4.26
CA ILE A 69 7.34 -2.56 4.01
C ILE A 69 6.04 -3.26 3.59
N HIS A 70 6.10 -4.22 2.68
CA HIS A 70 4.93 -4.96 2.24
C HIS A 70 4.34 -5.86 3.33
N ILE A 71 5.18 -6.48 4.17
CA ILE A 71 4.74 -7.24 5.34
C ILE A 71 3.97 -6.31 6.28
N TYR A 72 4.54 -5.15 6.59
CA TYR A 72 3.92 -4.21 7.50
C TYR A 72 2.60 -3.62 6.95
N ALA A 73 2.57 -3.25 5.67
CA ALA A 73 1.34 -2.82 5.01
C ALA A 73 0.26 -3.91 5.05
N ASN A 74 0.63 -5.17 4.85
CA ASN A 74 -0.31 -6.29 4.93
C ASN A 74 -0.87 -6.48 6.35
N GLU A 75 -0.07 -6.27 7.39
CA GLU A 75 -0.55 -6.23 8.78
C GLU A 75 -1.54 -5.09 9.02
N LEU A 76 -1.25 -3.88 8.55
CA LEU A 76 -2.15 -2.73 8.65
C LEU A 76 -3.48 -2.99 7.93
N LEU A 77 -3.44 -3.60 6.74
CA LEU A 77 -4.63 -3.98 5.98
C LEU A 77 -5.45 -5.07 6.69
N ASN A 78 -4.81 -6.00 7.40
CA ASN A 78 -5.51 -6.98 8.23
C ASN A 78 -6.25 -6.32 9.40
N ASN A 79 -5.77 -5.16 9.88
CA ASN A 79 -6.40 -4.35 10.92
C ASN A 79 -7.37 -3.28 10.38
N ASP A 80 -7.69 -3.32 9.08
CA ASP A 80 -8.52 -2.34 8.37
C ASP A 80 -7.95 -0.89 8.39
N GLU A 81 -6.65 -0.72 8.66
CA GLU A 81 -5.94 0.56 8.63
C GLU A 81 -5.48 0.93 7.21
N VAL A 82 -6.43 0.98 6.27
CA VAL A 82 -6.17 1.12 4.81
C VAL A 82 -5.40 2.39 4.47
N GLU A 83 -5.73 3.53 5.07
CA GLU A 83 -5.03 4.80 4.83
C GLU A 83 -3.56 4.75 5.24
N LYS A 84 -3.25 4.13 6.39
CA LYS A 84 -1.86 3.97 6.86
C LYS A 84 -1.09 2.99 5.97
N ALA A 85 -1.72 1.89 5.57
CA ALA A 85 -1.11 0.92 4.67
C ALA A 85 -0.70 1.58 3.34
N TRP A 86 -1.55 2.47 2.82
CA TRP A 86 -1.21 3.28 1.66
C TRP A 86 0.02 4.16 1.89
N GLN A 87 0.08 4.89 3.00
CA GLN A 87 1.25 5.72 3.32
C GLN A 87 2.54 4.91 3.46
N VAL A 88 2.45 3.71 4.04
CA VAL A 88 3.58 2.76 4.13
C VAL A 88 4.05 2.29 2.75
N LEU A 89 3.12 1.86 1.88
CA LEU A 89 3.45 1.34 0.55
C LEU A 89 3.97 2.42 -0.41
N LEU A 90 3.51 3.66 -0.27
CA LEU A 90 3.94 4.78 -1.10
C LEU A 90 5.31 5.33 -0.72
N ALA A 91 5.87 4.93 0.43
CA ALA A 91 7.19 5.38 0.86
C ALA A 91 8.35 4.90 -0.04
N VAL A 92 8.10 3.92 -0.92
CA VAL A 92 9.10 3.32 -1.83
C VAL A 92 8.62 3.22 -3.29
N ASN A 93 7.53 3.90 -3.67
CA ASN A 93 6.96 3.88 -5.02
C ASN A 93 7.03 5.22 -5.77
#